data_AF-A0A2C9M3E2-F1
#
_entry.id   AF-A0A2C9M3E2-F1
#
_cell.length_a   1.000
_cell.length_b   1.000
_cell.length_c   1.000
_cell.angle_alpha   90.00
_cell.angle_beta   90.00
_cell.angle_gamma   90.00
#
_symmetry.space_group_name_H-M   'P 1'
#
loop_
_entity.id
_entity.type
_entity.pdbx_description
1 polymer ?
#
loop_
_entity_poly.entity_id
_entity_poly.type
_entity_poly.pdbx_seq_one_letter_code
_entity_poly.pdbx_strand_id
1 'polypeptide(L)'
;MFVKVCRDNGELCETNETGTIYIKGQYLFPGYFNQLENPNPQNRNAFTADGWFNTEDYGHFNEHGKLFVFGRIKDIITYGSSVFYPGWLEKKLVEHSDIQEAVIVPIMKEEFPYTSTGKPDKQLLKRRAEELFGYSGKTTSTKQ
;
A
#
# COMPACT_ATOMS: atom_id res chain seq x y z
N MET A 1 12.00 -19.34 -9.19
CA MET A 1 11.33 -18.52 -8.16
C MET A 1 10.01 -18.09 -8.74
N PHE A 2 8.93 -18.24 -7.98
CA PHE A 2 7.57 -17.90 -8.39
C PHE A 2 7.09 -16.70 -7.59
N VAL A 3 6.31 -15.83 -8.25
CA VAL A 3 5.74 -14.63 -7.66
C VAL A 3 4.28 -14.55 -8.08
N LYS A 4 3.39 -14.22 -7.14
CA LYS A 4 1.99 -13.89 -7.41
C LYS A 4 1.58 -12.65 -6.64
N VAL A 5 0.55 -11.97 -7.12
CA VAL A 5 -0.05 -10.81 -6.46
C VAL A 5 -1.51 -11.17 -6.16
N CYS A 6 -1.93 -11.00 -4.90
CA CYS A 6 -3.26 -11.39 -4.45
C CYS A 6 -4.00 -10.23 -3.78
N ARG A 7 -5.32 -10.18 -3.98
CA ARG A 7 -6.25 -9.35 -3.22
C ARG A 7 -6.34 -9.81 -1.76
N ASP A 8 -6.97 -9.01 -0.91
CA ASP A 8 -7.16 -9.31 0.52
C ASP A 8 -8.03 -10.56 0.76
N ASN A 9 -8.89 -10.91 -0.20
CA ASN A 9 -9.68 -12.14 -0.16
C ASN A 9 -8.88 -13.40 -0.56
N GLY A 10 -7.61 -13.26 -0.93
CA GLY A 10 -6.71 -14.35 -1.34
C GLY A 10 -6.75 -14.71 -2.82
N GLU A 11 -7.63 -14.08 -3.61
CA GLU A 11 -7.69 -14.29 -5.07
C GLU A 11 -6.54 -13.58 -5.77
N LEU A 12 -6.18 -14.04 -6.98
CA LEU A 12 -5.18 -13.39 -7.81
C LEU A 12 -5.68 -12.02 -8.28
N CYS A 13 -4.79 -11.03 -8.27
CA CYS A 13 -5.04 -9.73 -8.88
C CYS A 13 -5.00 -9.82 -10.41
N GLU A 14 -5.79 -8.97 -11.06
CA GLU A 14 -5.70 -8.74 -12.50
C GLU A 14 -4.46 -7.92 -12.87
N THR A 15 -4.16 -7.82 -14.17
CA THR A 15 -3.11 -6.93 -14.67
C THR A 15 -3.40 -5.48 -14.27
N ASN A 16 -2.36 -4.76 -13.85
CA ASN A 16 -2.42 -3.39 -13.32
C ASN A 16 -3.22 -3.24 -12.02
N GLU A 17 -3.64 -4.35 -11.41
CA GLU A 17 -4.35 -4.32 -10.15
C GLU A 17 -3.38 -4.55 -8.98
N THR A 18 -3.53 -3.72 -7.94
CA THR A 18 -2.63 -3.69 -6.80
C THR A 18 -3.08 -4.70 -5.74
N GLY A 19 -2.16 -5.58 -5.33
CA GLY A 19 -2.37 -6.60 -4.31
C GLY A 19 -1.10 -6.90 -3.51
N THR A 20 -1.21 -7.79 -2.52
CA THR A 20 -0.08 -8.27 -1.73
C THR A 20 0.80 -9.20 -2.57
N ILE A 21 2.12 -9.00 -2.52
CA ILE A 21 3.10 -9.82 -3.20
C ILE A 21 3.41 -11.07 -2.38
N TYR A 22 3.31 -12.22 -3.03
CA TYR A 22 3.70 -13.52 -2.47
C TYR A 22 4.80 -14.14 -3.31
N ILE A 23 5.77 -14.78 -2.64
CA ILE A 23 6.89 -15.45 -3.30
C ILE A 23 7.03 -16.90 -2.86
N LYS A 24 7.51 -17.77 -3.76
CA LYS A 24 7.78 -19.18 -3.49
C LYS A 24 8.99 -19.68 -4.28
N GLY A 25 9.89 -20.44 -3.66
CA GLY A 25 11.03 -21.01 -4.36
C GLY A 25 12.07 -21.65 -3.44
N GLN A 26 12.99 -22.40 -4.03
CA GLN A 26 14.00 -23.21 -3.32
C GLN A 26 14.99 -22.40 -2.47
N TYR A 27 15.17 -21.11 -2.76
CA TYR A 27 16.09 -20.22 -2.05
C TYR A 27 15.41 -19.42 -0.94
N LEU A 28 14.12 -19.67 -0.70
CA LEU A 28 13.41 -19.02 0.39
C LEU A 28 13.75 -19.71 1.72
N PHE A 29 13.85 -18.92 2.79
CA PHE A 29 14.08 -19.46 4.13
C PHE A 29 12.87 -20.33 4.56
N PRO A 30 13.08 -21.38 5.37
CA PRO A 30 12.04 -22.35 5.71
C PRO A 30 11.01 -21.84 6.72
N GLY A 31 11.29 -20.72 7.38
CA GLY A 31 10.46 -20.16 8.44
C GLY A 31 11.27 -19.31 9.41
N TYR A 32 10.58 -18.54 10.25
CA TYR A 32 11.24 -17.75 11.29
C TYR A 32 11.77 -18.64 12.41
N PHE A 33 12.92 -18.27 12.97
CA PHE A 33 13.54 -18.95 14.10
C PHE A 33 12.60 -18.96 15.33
N ASN A 34 12.59 -20.06 16.08
CA ASN A 34 11.85 -20.24 17.35
C ASN A 34 10.33 -19.98 17.32
N GLN A 35 9.66 -20.16 16.17
CA GLN A 35 8.19 -20.08 16.10
C GLN A 35 7.44 -21.03 17.06
N LEU A 36 8.04 -22.17 17.45
CA LEU A 36 7.46 -23.13 18.40
C LEU A 36 7.61 -22.70 19.88
N GLU A 37 8.70 -22.00 20.22
CA GLU A 37 8.99 -21.58 21.60
C GLU A 37 8.40 -20.21 21.93
N ASN A 38 8.31 -19.32 20.94
CA ASN A 38 7.73 -17.99 21.12
C ASN A 38 6.91 -17.61 19.88
N PRO A 39 5.67 -18.11 19.75
CA PRO A 39 4.84 -17.89 18.57
C PRO A 39 4.35 -16.45 18.54
N ASN A 40 5.20 -15.54 18.04
CA ASN A 40 4.77 -14.20 17.67
C ASN A 40 3.57 -14.37 16.70
N PRO A 41 2.37 -13.88 17.03
CA PRO A 41 1.21 -13.99 16.16
C PRO A 41 1.43 -13.41 14.76
N GLN A 42 2.35 -12.44 14.63
CA GLN A 42 2.76 -11.87 13.33
C GLN A 42 3.50 -12.89 12.45
N ASN A 43 4.21 -13.84 13.06
CA ASN A 43 5.00 -14.85 12.34
C ASN A 43 4.17 -16.07 11.89
N ARG A 44 3.01 -16.31 12.51
CA ARG A 44 2.15 -17.47 12.20
C ARG A 44 1.50 -17.40 10.81
N ASN A 45 1.34 -16.21 10.26
CA ASN A 45 0.70 -15.98 8.96
C ASN A 45 1.69 -15.63 7.84
N ALA A 46 2.99 -15.78 8.09
CA ALA A 46 4.03 -15.46 7.12
C ALA A 46 4.03 -16.41 5.92
N PHE A 47 3.56 -17.64 6.10
CA PHE A 47 3.44 -18.64 5.05
C PHE A 47 2.01 -19.10 4.91
N THR A 48 1.53 -19.20 3.68
CA THR A 48 0.26 -19.86 3.36
C THR A 48 0.42 -21.37 3.49
N ALA A 49 -0.70 -22.09 3.65
CA ALA A 49 -0.69 -23.55 3.77
C ALA A 49 -0.07 -24.26 2.55
N ASP A 50 -0.15 -23.66 1.36
CA ASP A 50 0.47 -24.13 0.12
C ASP A 50 1.92 -23.63 -0.07
N GLY A 51 2.52 -23.01 0.95
CA GLY A 51 3.95 -22.70 1.01
C GLY A 51 4.38 -21.43 0.28
N TRP A 52 3.48 -20.46 0.09
CA TRP A 52 3.85 -19.12 -0.35
C TRP A 52 4.20 -18.25 0.84
N PHE A 53 5.28 -17.49 0.71
CA PHE A 53 5.65 -16.48 1.69
C PHE A 53 4.95 -15.16 1.38
N ASN A 54 4.26 -14.62 2.38
CA ASN A 54 3.70 -13.29 2.36
C ASN A 54 4.82 -12.28 2.64
N THR A 55 5.15 -11.44 1.66
CA THR A 55 6.19 -10.41 1.80
C THR A 55 5.75 -9.22 2.64
N GLU A 56 4.45 -9.08 2.87
CA GLU A 56 3.80 -7.88 3.40
C GLU A 56 4.01 -6.62 2.56
N ASP A 57 4.46 -6.76 1.30
CA ASP A 57 4.61 -5.65 0.36
C ASP A 57 3.47 -5.67 -0.68
N TYR A 58 2.99 -4.48 -1.10
CA TYR A 58 2.05 -4.32 -2.20
C TYR A 58 2.77 -4.12 -3.53
N GLY A 59 2.14 -4.59 -4.59
CA GLY A 59 2.56 -4.34 -5.95
C GLY A 59 1.53 -4.76 -6.97
N HIS A 60 1.89 -4.62 -8.25
CA HIS A 60 1.09 -5.12 -9.37
C HIS A 60 2.00 -5.58 -10.50
N PHE A 61 1.48 -6.48 -11.33
CA PHE A 61 2.08 -6.77 -12.63
C PHE A 61 1.49 -5.86 -13.68
N ASN A 62 2.34 -5.30 -14.55
CA ASN A 62 1.87 -4.60 -15.74
C ASN A 62 1.59 -5.58 -16.90
N GLU A 63 1.12 -5.06 -18.03
CA GLU A 63 0.79 -5.83 -19.25
C GLU A 63 1.98 -6.60 -19.84
N HIS A 64 3.21 -6.22 -19.48
CA HIS A 64 4.43 -6.89 -19.91
C HIS A 64 4.98 -7.88 -18.88
N GLY A 65 4.22 -8.16 -17.81
CA GLY A 65 4.64 -9.06 -16.73
C GLY A 65 5.74 -8.48 -15.83
N LYS A 66 5.98 -7.17 -15.87
CA LYS A 66 6.90 -6.50 -14.94
C LYS A 66 6.20 -6.22 -13.61
N LEU A 67 6.82 -6.62 -12.51
CA LEU A 67 6.35 -6.34 -11.16
C LEU A 67 6.78 -4.93 -10.74
N PHE A 68 5.82 -4.13 -10.29
CA PHE A 68 6.06 -2.85 -9.62
C PHE A 68 5.76 -3.03 -8.13
N VAL A 69 6.71 -2.64 -7.28
CA VAL A 69 6.61 -2.76 -5.81
C VAL A 69 6.38 -1.38 -5.21
N PHE A 70 5.36 -1.25 -4.37
CA PHE A 70 4.96 0.01 -3.74
C PHE A 70 5.41 0.15 -2.28
N GLY A 71 5.86 -0.94 -1.65
CA GLY A 71 6.31 -0.97 -0.26
C GLY A 71 5.34 -1.71 0.67
N ARG A 72 5.55 -1.57 1.97
CA ARG A 72 4.86 -2.35 3.02
C ARG A 72 3.40 -1.96 3.18
N ILE A 73 2.54 -2.97 3.36
CA ILE A 73 1.11 -2.82 3.72
C ILE A 73 0.94 -1.88 4.93
N LYS A 74 1.79 -2.05 5.95
CA LYS A 74 1.68 -1.30 7.21
C LYS A 74 2.13 0.15 7.11
N ASP A 75 2.83 0.51 6.03
CA ASP A 75 3.35 1.86 5.81
C ASP A 75 2.41 2.68 4.89
N ILE A 76 1.37 2.07 4.34
CA ILE A 76 0.36 2.77 3.54
C ILE A 76 -0.44 3.70 4.45
N ILE A 77 -0.53 4.97 4.05
CA ILE A 77 -1.32 5.97 4.76
C ILE A 77 -2.65 6.16 4.03
N THR A 78 -3.75 5.88 4.71
CA THR A 78 -5.10 6.18 4.20
C THR A 78 -5.60 7.48 4.83
N TYR A 79 -5.97 8.45 3.99
CA TYR A 79 -6.58 9.70 4.43
C TYR A 79 -7.86 9.97 3.63
N GLY A 80 -9.01 9.90 4.32
CA GLY A 80 -10.31 9.92 3.68
C GLY A 80 -10.46 8.76 2.69
N SER A 81 -10.72 9.08 1.41
CA SER A 81 -10.81 8.09 0.32
C SER A 81 -9.51 7.96 -0.50
N SER A 82 -8.40 8.53 -0.01
CA SER A 82 -7.12 8.54 -0.72
C SER A 82 -6.12 7.62 -0.05
N VAL A 83 -5.36 6.90 -0.88
CA VAL A 83 -4.29 5.99 -0.45
C VAL A 83 -2.96 6.59 -0.84
N PHE A 84 -2.07 6.76 0.12
CA PHE A 84 -0.73 7.31 -0.05
C PHE A 84 0.31 6.23 0.21
N TYR A 85 1.32 6.19 -0.65
CA TYR A 85 2.47 5.29 -0.55
C TYR A 85 3.71 6.12 -0.18
N PRO A 86 4.04 6.29 1.12
CA PRO A 86 5.13 7.13 1.59
C PRO A 86 6.42 6.96 0.82
N GLY A 87 6.89 5.72 0.62
CA GLY A 87 8.14 5.45 -0.07
C GLY A 87 8.21 6.02 -1.50
N TRP A 88 7.10 6.05 -2.23
CA TRP A 88 7.06 6.69 -3.56
C TRP A 88 7.15 8.22 -3.45
N LEU A 89 6.42 8.81 -2.50
CA LEU A 89 6.46 10.26 -2.28
C LEU A 89 7.82 10.72 -1.75
N GLU A 90 8.41 10.00 -0.79
CA GLU A 90 9.74 10.26 -0.22
C GLU A 90 10.80 10.25 -1.32
N LYS A 91 10.78 9.23 -2.17
CA LYS A 91 11.67 9.15 -3.34
C LYS A 91 11.49 10.35 -4.26
N LYS A 92 10.24 10.80 -4.47
CA LYS A 92 9.94 11.97 -5.29
C LYS A 92 10.43 13.27 -4.67
N LEU A 93 10.34 13.41 -3.34
CA LEU A 93 10.82 14.59 -2.61
C LEU A 93 12.34 14.74 -2.69
N VAL A 94 13.08 13.62 -2.58
CA VAL A 94 14.55 13.60 -2.68
C VAL A 94 15.06 13.94 -4.10
N GLU A 95 14.19 13.96 -5.12
CA GLU A 95 14.58 14.50 -6.43
C GLU A 95 14.82 16.04 -6.40
N HIS A 96 14.33 16.74 -5.38
CA HIS A 96 14.60 18.17 -5.19
C HIS A 96 16.01 18.39 -4.61
N SER A 97 16.82 19.24 -5.24
CA SER A 97 18.25 19.46 -4.89
C SER A 97 18.50 19.80 -3.41
N ASP A 98 17.54 20.48 -2.79
CA ASP A 98 17.66 20.97 -1.42
C ASP A 98 17.22 19.95 -0.36
N ILE A 99 16.74 18.77 -0.76
CA ILE A 99 16.25 17.71 0.13
C ILE A 99 17.22 16.52 0.07
N GLN A 100 17.96 16.29 1.14
CA GLN A 100 18.89 15.16 1.25
C GLN A 100 18.18 13.83 1.55
N GLU A 101 17.16 13.86 2.40
CA GLU A 101 16.38 12.70 2.82
C GLU A 101 14.96 13.14 3.18
N ALA A 102 13.98 12.26 2.98
CA ALA A 102 12.58 12.51 3.31
C ALA A 102 11.97 11.27 3.96
N VAL A 103 11.18 11.50 5.01
CA VAL A 103 10.36 10.48 5.68
C VAL A 103 8.97 11.07 5.90
N ILE A 104 7.93 10.33 5.51
CA ILE A 104 6.54 10.73 5.65
C ILE A 104 5.89 9.89 6.74
N VAL A 105 5.37 10.56 7.75
CA VAL A 105 4.66 9.94 8.88
C VAL A 105 3.23 10.48 9.00
N PRO A 106 2.24 9.65 9.34
CA PRO A 106 0.90 10.13 9.62
C PRO A 106 0.87 10.89 10.96
N ILE A 107 0.22 12.06 10.98
CA ILE A 107 -0.06 12.80 12.21
C ILE A 107 -1.53 12.62 12.57
N MET A 108 -1.79 11.92 13.68
CA MET A 108 -3.14 11.81 14.25
C MET A 108 -3.41 13.07 15.08
N LYS A 109 -4.41 13.86 14.69
CA LYS A 109 -4.92 14.97 15.50
C LYS A 109 -6.27 14.55 16.08
N GLU A 110 -6.47 14.76 17.38
CA GLU A 110 -7.68 14.35 18.13
C GLU A 110 -8.98 15.02 17.62
N GLU A 111 -8.87 16.06 16.79
CA GLU A 111 -10.01 16.69 16.12
C GLU A 111 -9.74 16.82 14.61
N PHE A 112 -9.94 15.74 13.87
CA PHE A 112 -10.30 15.82 12.45
C PHE A 112 -11.59 15.00 12.24
N PRO A 113 -12.73 15.64 11.89
CA PRO A 113 -14.07 15.03 11.93
C PRO A 113 -14.36 14.03 10.80
N TYR A 114 -13.35 13.33 10.27
CA TYR A 114 -13.51 12.45 9.11
C TYR A 114 -13.06 11.01 9.38
N THR A 115 -13.56 10.40 10.45
CA THR A 115 -13.73 8.94 10.49
C THR A 115 -14.97 8.59 9.67
N SER A 116 -14.78 8.13 8.43
CA SER A 116 -15.87 7.76 7.53
C SER A 116 -16.54 6.44 7.95
N THR A 117 -17.65 6.52 8.68
CA THR A 117 -18.72 5.52 8.58
C THR A 117 -19.78 5.90 7.53
N GLY A 118 -19.54 6.94 6.72
CA GLY A 118 -20.44 7.35 5.64
C GLY A 118 -19.68 7.82 4.39
N LYS A 119 -20.31 7.67 3.22
CA LYS A 119 -19.76 8.10 1.92
C LYS A 119 -19.34 9.58 1.99
N PRO A 120 -18.09 9.93 1.67
CA PRO A 120 -17.60 11.30 1.81
C PRO A 120 -18.21 12.25 0.79
N ASP A 121 -18.50 13.48 1.22
CA ASP A 121 -18.97 14.57 0.35
C ASP A 121 -17.83 15.04 -0.57
N LYS A 122 -17.93 14.65 -1.84
CA LYS A 122 -16.94 14.93 -2.88
C LYS A 122 -16.80 16.44 -3.18
N GLN A 123 -17.83 17.25 -2.95
CA GLN A 123 -17.74 18.69 -3.21
C GLN A 123 -16.96 19.42 -2.12
N LEU A 124 -17.12 19.00 -0.86
CA LEU A 124 -16.39 19.57 0.26
C LEU A 124 -14.89 19.25 0.19
N LEU A 125 -14.56 18.01 -0.17
CA LEU A 125 -13.16 17.58 -0.34
C LEU A 125 -12.46 18.35 -1.46
N LYS A 126 -13.14 18.58 -2.59
CA LYS A 126 -12.58 19.36 -3.70
C LYS A 126 -12.29 20.80 -3.30
N ARG A 127 -13.24 21.46 -2.62
CA ARG A 127 -13.11 22.85 -2.18
C ARG A 127 -11.94 23.03 -1.20
N ARG A 128 -11.77 22.10 -0.26
CA ARG A 128 -10.66 22.10 0.71
C ARG A 128 -9.31 21.76 0.07
N ALA A 129 -9.28 20.92 -0.97
CA ALA A 129 -8.05 20.65 -1.73
C ALA A 129 -7.59 21.86 -2.56
N GLU A 130 -8.55 22.63 -3.10
CA GLU A 130 -8.29 23.92 -3.75
C GLU A 130 -7.74 24.94 -2.75
N GLU A 131 -8.33 25.03 -1.55
CA GLU A 131 -7.93 25.98 -0.49
C GLU A 131 -6.57 25.67 0.15
N LEU A 132 -6.29 24.40 0.46
CA LEU A 132 -5.09 24.00 1.20
C LEU A 132 -3.87 23.74 0.31
N PHE A 133 -4.10 23.28 -0.92
CA PHE A 133 -3.04 22.78 -1.79
C PHE A 133 -3.03 23.44 -3.18
N GLY A 134 -3.91 24.40 -3.45
CA GLY A 134 -3.99 25.10 -4.74
C GLY A 134 -4.36 24.18 -5.92
N TYR A 135 -4.98 23.03 -5.66
CA TYR A 135 -5.23 21.99 -6.65
C TYR A 135 -6.43 22.33 -7.56
N SER A 136 -6.21 22.62 -8.85
CA SER A 136 -7.29 23.02 -9.80
C SER A 136 -7.82 21.89 -10.71
N GLY A 137 -7.59 20.62 -10.36
CA GLY A 137 -7.90 19.47 -11.22
C GLY A 137 -9.40 19.31 -11.54
N LYS A 138 -9.73 19.23 -12.83
CA LYS A 138 -11.08 18.87 -13.32
C LYS A 138 -11.33 17.38 -13.06
N THR A 139 -12.36 17.06 -12.29
CA THR A 139 -12.87 15.69 -12.14
C THR A 139 -13.50 15.22 -13.45
N THR A 140 -12.81 14.37 -14.20
CA THR A 140 -13.43 13.52 -15.22
C THR A 140 -14.29 12.47 -14.51
N SER A 141 -15.60 12.68 -14.55
CA SER A 141 -16.59 11.69 -14.15
C SER A 141 -16.64 10.57 -15.19
N THR A 142 -15.88 9.50 -15.02
CA THR A 142 -16.19 8.25 -15.71
C THR A 142 -17.37 7.59 -14.99
N LYS A 143 -18.58 7.81 -15.52
CA LYS A 143 -19.74 6.95 -15.26
C LYS A 143 -19.59 5.71 -16.12
N GLN A 144 -19.65 4.54 -15.51
CA GLN A 144 -20.54 3.44 -15.87
C GLN A 144 -20.71 2.53 -14.66
#